data_AF-A0A5C7JYD5-F1
#
_entry.id   AF-A0A5C7JYD5-F1
#
_cell.length_a   1.000
_cell.length_b   1.000
_cell.length_c   1.000
_cell.angle_alpha   90.00
_cell.angle_beta   90.00
_cell.angle_gamma   90.00
#
_symmetry.space_group_name_H-M   'P 1'
#
loop_
_entity.id
_entity.type
_entity.pdbx_description
1 polymer ?
#
loop_
_entity_poly.entity_id
_entity_poly.type
_entity_poly.pdbx_seq_one_letter_code
_entity_poly.pdbx_strand_id
1 'polypeptide(L)'
;MKIKTSKGVKEVNEVFPDLKTFKNHVLKLDKNIRYDNETIKEEMESLMVKLKEQEGVVSLSLMRGWLVKNYGFKTKKWGDIKYFIERGWSEENALEEINKRSKELKQRNRLCEEYWVNKGYTKEEAINEISKQQKKSSKCVKTYHGKSKQMLADKGYSEEEIKRICLAPTNIEFWVNKGYSENDAKELISNNQIEAVKQVDFEKRLIPSNIEYWINKGYSKEEARQNVSEHQSTFSLQKCILKYGEEDGKKRFTGRQNKWLNSLLTNGNMVIGYSKISQDLFYKILETYDINDRDKIYFATHNSEFKLDKKEGGVWLYDFTNIKNKKIIEFHGDMFHGNPKKYNSMDNPHPFRKTITAQEMWDKDKRKLDVAIENGFDVLVIWDSEYRWGDKKEIINKCISFLNKK
;
A
#
# COMPACT_ATOMS: atom_id res chain seq x y z
N MET A 1 26.80 50.86 -2.95
CA MET A 1 27.37 49.48 -2.84
C MET A 1 28.46 49.30 -3.88
N LYS A 2 29.56 48.62 -3.53
CA LYS A 2 30.68 48.31 -4.45
C LYS A 2 30.66 46.83 -4.85
N ILE A 3 30.90 46.53 -6.12
CA ILE A 3 30.93 45.17 -6.66
C ILE A 3 32.37 44.76 -6.99
N LYS A 4 32.82 43.65 -6.41
CA LYS A 4 34.10 43.02 -6.77
C LYS A 4 33.93 42.21 -8.06
N THR A 5 34.58 42.66 -9.12
CA THR A 5 34.63 42.02 -10.45
C THR A 5 36.02 41.43 -10.71
N SER A 6 36.18 40.68 -11.82
CA SER A 6 37.51 40.23 -12.28
C SER A 6 38.47 41.37 -12.64
N LYS A 7 37.94 42.59 -12.83
CA LYS A 7 38.69 43.81 -13.17
C LYS A 7 38.86 44.76 -11.98
N GLY A 8 38.62 44.29 -10.75
CA GLY A 8 38.70 45.10 -9.52
C GLY A 8 37.35 45.44 -8.90
N VAL A 9 37.37 46.31 -7.89
CA VAL A 9 36.18 46.77 -7.15
C VAL A 9 35.63 48.03 -7.84
N LYS A 10 34.36 47.98 -8.25
CA LYS A 10 33.68 49.06 -8.98
C LYS A 10 32.40 49.48 -8.28
N GLU A 11 31.97 50.73 -8.45
CA GLU A 11 30.65 51.15 -7.99
C GLU A 11 29.53 50.41 -8.74
N VAL A 12 28.39 50.19 -8.09
CA VAL A 12 27.20 49.56 -8.73
C VAL A 12 26.83 50.27 -10.04
N ASN A 13 26.91 51.60 -10.10
CA ASN A 13 26.59 52.39 -11.29
C ASN A 13 27.59 52.16 -12.44
N GLU A 14 28.83 51.79 -12.16
CA GLU A 14 29.80 51.44 -13.21
C GLU A 14 29.57 50.03 -13.77
N VAL A 15 29.02 49.13 -12.94
CA VAL A 15 28.72 47.75 -13.33
C VAL A 15 27.34 47.64 -14.00
N PHE A 16 26.38 48.44 -13.55
CA PHE A 16 25.01 48.50 -14.06
C PHE A 16 24.62 49.97 -14.33
N PRO A 17 25.11 50.56 -15.43
CA PRO A 17 24.88 51.98 -15.75
C PRO A 17 23.41 52.30 -16.03
N ASP A 18 22.66 51.32 -16.54
CA ASP A 18 21.25 51.43 -16.85
C ASP A 18 20.47 50.17 -16.45
N LEU A 19 19.14 50.31 -16.41
CA LEU A 19 18.23 49.21 -16.12
C LEU A 19 18.35 48.07 -17.14
N LYS A 20 18.71 48.38 -18.39
CA LYS A 20 18.86 47.40 -19.48
C LYS A 20 20.03 46.45 -19.21
N THR A 21 21.13 46.97 -18.68
CA THR A 21 22.34 46.22 -18.33
C THR A 21 22.09 45.36 -17.11
N PHE A 22 21.38 45.89 -16.10
CA PHE A 22 20.94 45.12 -14.94
C PHE A 22 19.98 43.98 -15.35
N LYS A 23 18.98 44.26 -16.19
CA LYS A 23 18.05 43.28 -16.78
C LYS A 23 18.79 42.15 -17.49
N ASN A 24 19.74 42.46 -18.35
CA ASN A 24 20.54 41.44 -19.05
C ASN A 24 21.33 40.55 -18.10
N HIS A 25 21.75 41.08 -16.95
CA HIS A 25 22.42 40.28 -15.92
C HIS A 25 21.44 39.34 -15.20
N VAL A 26 20.25 39.85 -14.84
CA VAL A 26 19.21 39.07 -14.16
C VAL A 26 18.66 37.96 -15.07
N LEU A 27 18.49 38.21 -16.37
CA LEU A 27 18.09 37.18 -17.36
C LEU A 27 19.09 36.03 -17.50
N LYS A 28 20.37 36.26 -17.20
CA LYS A 28 21.38 35.18 -17.14
C LYS A 28 21.20 34.29 -15.90
N LEU A 29 20.53 34.79 -14.85
CA LEU A 29 20.21 34.04 -13.64
C LEU A 29 18.89 33.30 -13.78
N ASP A 30 17.89 33.96 -14.36
CA ASP A 30 16.57 33.40 -14.61
C ASP A 30 16.01 33.86 -15.95
N LYS A 31 15.99 32.93 -16.90
CA LYS A 31 15.53 33.17 -18.27
C LYS A 31 14.01 33.27 -18.42
N ASN A 32 13.23 32.94 -17.39
CA ASN A 32 11.76 32.89 -17.49
C ASN A 32 11.09 34.18 -17.00
N ILE A 33 11.86 35.19 -16.62
CA ILE A 33 11.33 36.48 -16.17
C ILE A 33 10.72 37.24 -17.35
N ARG A 34 9.43 37.58 -17.22
CA ARG A 34 8.69 38.40 -18.19
C ARG A 34 8.72 39.86 -17.81
N TYR A 35 9.64 40.61 -18.41
CA TYR A 35 9.79 42.05 -18.18
C TYR A 35 8.70 42.92 -18.83
N ASP A 36 7.88 42.31 -19.67
CA ASP A 36 6.63 42.86 -20.19
C ASP A 36 5.52 42.87 -19.13
N ASN A 37 5.69 42.19 -17.99
CA ASN A 37 4.82 42.32 -16.83
C ASN A 37 5.21 43.58 -16.01
N GLU A 38 4.25 44.48 -15.80
CA GLU A 38 4.48 45.77 -15.13
C GLU A 38 4.95 45.62 -13.68
N THR A 39 4.34 44.73 -12.91
CA THR A 39 4.73 44.46 -11.51
C THR A 39 6.19 44.00 -11.41
N ILE A 40 6.62 43.11 -12.30
CA ILE A 40 8.01 42.63 -12.34
C ILE A 40 8.96 43.77 -12.71
N LYS A 41 8.56 44.63 -13.64
CA LYS A 41 9.36 45.79 -14.04
C LYS A 41 9.57 46.75 -12.86
N GLU A 42 8.50 47.07 -12.13
CA GLU A 42 8.54 47.92 -10.93
C GLU A 42 9.41 47.31 -9.82
N GLU A 43 9.28 46.00 -9.57
CA GLU A 43 10.12 45.29 -8.61
C GLU A 43 11.60 45.36 -8.99
N MET A 44 11.93 45.22 -10.27
CA MET A 44 13.32 45.28 -10.76
C MET A 44 13.92 46.69 -10.65
N GLU A 45 13.12 47.71 -10.91
CA GLU A 45 13.50 49.11 -10.73
C GLU A 45 13.74 49.41 -9.24
N SER A 46 12.83 49.00 -8.36
CA SER A 46 12.99 49.11 -6.90
C SER A 46 14.25 48.41 -6.40
N LEU A 47 14.51 47.20 -6.91
CA LEU A 47 15.71 46.42 -6.62
C LEU A 47 17.00 47.14 -7.02
N MET A 48 17.02 47.73 -8.22
CA MET A 48 18.17 48.47 -8.72
C MET A 48 18.45 49.70 -7.85
N VAL A 49 17.42 50.38 -7.38
CA VAL A 49 17.54 51.52 -6.43
C VAL A 49 18.09 51.05 -5.08
N LYS A 50 17.50 50.01 -4.48
CA LYS A 50 17.97 49.45 -3.20
C LYS A 50 19.43 48.99 -3.24
N LEU A 51 19.87 48.43 -4.36
CA LEU A 51 21.26 48.04 -4.57
C LEU A 51 22.22 49.25 -4.59
N LYS A 52 21.77 50.40 -5.08
CA LYS A 52 22.57 51.64 -5.08
C LYS A 52 22.74 52.18 -3.66
N GLU A 53 21.68 52.12 -2.85
CA GLU A 53 21.61 52.65 -1.48
C GLU A 53 22.36 51.81 -0.44
N GLN A 54 22.67 50.54 -0.74
CA GLN A 54 23.40 49.67 0.20
C GLN A 54 24.88 50.07 0.36
N GLU A 55 25.43 49.91 1.56
CA GLU A 55 26.87 50.08 1.83
C GLU A 55 27.63 48.74 1.80
N GLY A 56 28.94 48.79 1.51
CA GLY A 56 29.83 47.61 1.53
C GLY A 56 30.27 47.06 0.16
N VAL A 57 31.10 46.01 0.18
CA VAL A 57 31.69 45.36 -1.00
C VAL A 57 31.18 43.92 -1.12
N VAL A 58 30.56 43.58 -2.25
CA VAL A 58 30.06 42.22 -2.53
C VAL A 58 30.61 41.73 -3.86
N SER A 59 31.02 40.46 -3.96
CA SER A 59 31.43 39.91 -5.25
C SER A 59 30.23 39.70 -6.16
N LEU A 60 30.44 39.74 -7.48
CA LEU A 60 29.38 39.45 -8.45
C LEU A 60 28.73 38.06 -8.21
N SER A 61 29.50 37.08 -7.72
CA SER A 61 28.99 35.75 -7.36
C SER A 61 28.13 35.75 -6.09
N LEU A 62 28.52 36.50 -5.06
CA LEU A 62 27.76 36.63 -3.81
C LEU A 62 26.50 37.47 -4.02
N MET A 63 26.55 38.48 -4.89
CA MET A 63 25.38 39.27 -5.30
C MET A 63 24.32 38.38 -5.95
N ARG A 64 24.72 37.41 -6.78
CA ARG A 64 23.79 36.43 -7.36
C ARG A 64 23.11 35.61 -6.26
N GLY A 65 23.87 35.11 -5.28
CA GLY A 65 23.33 34.41 -4.12
C GLY A 65 22.40 35.28 -3.27
N TRP A 66 22.71 36.57 -3.14
CA TRP A 66 21.90 37.54 -2.41
C TRP A 66 20.57 37.84 -3.11
N LEU A 67 20.58 38.00 -4.44
CA LEU A 67 19.37 38.13 -5.25
C LEU A 67 18.50 36.86 -5.11
N VAL A 68 19.10 35.67 -5.19
CA VAL A 68 18.42 34.38 -4.97
C VAL A 68 17.75 34.33 -3.61
N LYS A 69 18.47 34.72 -2.55
CA LYS A 69 18.03 34.63 -1.15
C LYS A 69 16.92 35.62 -0.79
N ASN A 70 17.06 36.88 -1.20
CA ASN A 70 16.18 37.95 -0.73
C ASN A 70 15.02 38.27 -1.67
N TYR A 71 15.12 37.90 -2.94
CA TYR A 71 14.14 38.26 -3.97
C TYR A 71 13.64 37.04 -4.76
N GLY A 72 13.87 35.84 -4.23
CA GLY A 72 13.29 34.61 -4.76
C GLY A 72 13.73 34.26 -6.19
N PHE A 73 14.87 34.79 -6.67
CA PHE A 73 15.48 34.35 -7.93
C PHE A 73 16.03 32.94 -7.75
N LYS A 74 15.18 31.92 -7.78
CA LYS A 74 15.59 30.56 -7.46
C LYS A 74 16.49 30.01 -8.56
N THR A 75 17.63 29.44 -8.19
CA THR A 75 18.29 28.45 -9.05
C THR A 75 17.41 27.20 -9.09
N LYS A 76 16.48 27.16 -10.06
CA LYS A 76 15.78 25.97 -10.56
C LYS A 76 14.81 25.27 -9.58
N LYS A 77 13.60 25.83 -9.40
CA LYS A 77 12.39 25.03 -9.08
C LYS A 77 11.62 24.77 -10.38
N TRP A 78 12.08 23.82 -11.17
CA TRP A 78 11.37 23.44 -12.41
C TRP A 78 10.16 22.57 -12.08
N GLY A 79 9.02 22.87 -12.70
CA GLY A 79 7.78 22.11 -12.54
C GLY A 79 6.76 22.70 -11.57
N ASP A 80 7.03 23.87 -10.98
CA ASP A 80 6.10 24.57 -10.09
C ASP A 80 5.34 25.65 -10.90
N ILE A 81 4.03 25.48 -11.07
CA ILE A 81 3.19 26.45 -11.81
C ILE A 81 3.22 27.82 -11.14
N LYS A 82 3.22 27.85 -9.79
CA LYS A 82 3.24 29.10 -9.01
C LYS A 82 4.48 29.93 -9.34
N TYR A 83 5.61 29.28 -9.58
CA TYR A 83 6.85 29.97 -9.97
C TYR A 83 6.72 30.71 -11.31
N PHE A 84 5.99 30.18 -12.28
CA PHE A 84 5.77 30.84 -13.56
C PHE A 84 4.75 31.98 -13.46
N ILE A 85 3.67 31.80 -12.68
CA ILE A 85 2.66 32.83 -12.43
C ILE A 85 3.28 34.05 -11.72
N GLU A 86 4.09 33.82 -10.68
CA GLU A 86 4.89 34.86 -10.00
C GLU A 86 5.82 35.61 -10.97
N ARG A 87 6.08 35.04 -12.16
CA ARG A 87 6.93 35.63 -13.20
C ARG A 87 6.15 36.09 -14.43
N GLY A 88 4.84 36.32 -14.29
CA GLY A 88 4.00 36.96 -15.30
C GLY A 88 3.53 36.04 -16.43
N TRP A 89 3.63 34.73 -16.24
CA TRP A 89 3.04 33.76 -17.16
C TRP A 89 1.56 33.55 -16.81
N SER A 90 0.72 33.35 -17.83
CA SER A 90 -0.60 32.75 -17.61
C SER A 90 -0.43 31.31 -17.16
N GLU A 91 -1.42 30.78 -16.44
CA GLU A 91 -1.42 29.39 -16.00
C GLU A 91 -1.31 28.40 -17.17
N GLU A 92 -2.01 28.69 -18.28
CA GLU A 92 -1.96 27.90 -19.51
C GLU A 92 -0.55 27.86 -20.13
N ASN A 93 0.08 29.03 -20.31
CA ASN A 93 1.43 29.11 -20.89
C ASN A 93 2.48 28.48 -19.97
N ALA A 94 2.30 28.63 -18.64
CA ALA A 94 3.17 28.00 -17.65
C ALA A 94 3.12 26.48 -17.77
N LEU A 95 1.93 25.92 -17.89
CA LEU A 95 1.73 24.47 -18.05
C LEU A 95 2.32 23.97 -19.37
N GLU A 96 2.12 24.71 -20.46
CA GLU A 96 2.68 24.38 -21.77
C GLU A 96 4.21 24.32 -21.73
N GLU A 97 4.87 25.31 -21.13
CA GLU A 97 6.34 25.36 -21.03
C GLU A 97 6.89 24.26 -20.10
N ILE A 98 6.18 23.93 -19.01
CA ILE A 98 6.52 22.80 -18.13
C ILE A 98 6.44 21.49 -18.91
N ASN A 99 5.36 21.27 -19.66
CA ASN A 99 5.14 20.06 -20.46
C ASN A 99 6.18 19.91 -21.57
N LYS A 100 6.46 20.98 -22.29
CA LYS A 100 7.49 21.03 -23.33
C LYS A 100 8.86 20.59 -22.80
N ARG A 101 9.28 21.14 -21.65
CA ARG A 101 10.56 20.78 -21.04
C ARG A 101 10.58 19.38 -20.44
N SER A 102 9.46 18.93 -19.87
CA SER A 102 9.31 17.54 -19.42
C SER A 102 9.56 16.58 -20.58
N LYS A 103 8.97 16.86 -21.74
CA LYS A 103 9.19 16.11 -22.99
C LYS A 103 10.67 16.14 -23.42
N GLU A 104 11.31 17.31 -23.43
CA GLU A 104 12.75 17.43 -23.76
C GLU A 104 13.65 16.63 -22.78
N LEU A 105 13.32 16.62 -21.49
CA LEU A 105 14.06 15.86 -20.47
C LEU A 105 13.92 14.36 -20.69
N LYS A 106 12.70 13.88 -20.94
CA LYS A 106 12.44 12.47 -21.25
C LYS A 106 13.16 12.03 -22.51
N GLN A 107 13.21 12.88 -23.54
CA GLN A 107 13.95 12.63 -24.79
C GLN A 107 15.47 12.56 -24.63
N ARG A 108 16.05 13.07 -23.54
CA ARG A 108 17.50 13.04 -23.28
C ARG A 108 17.89 12.01 -22.21
N ASN A 109 16.92 11.53 -21.44
CA ASN A 109 17.16 10.62 -20.33
C ASN A 109 17.20 9.17 -20.82
N ARG A 110 18.39 8.55 -20.82
CA ARG A 110 18.58 7.15 -21.22
C ARG A 110 17.86 6.14 -20.31
N LEU A 111 17.34 6.57 -19.17
CA LEU A 111 16.51 5.75 -18.28
C LEU A 111 15.00 5.95 -18.53
N CYS A 112 14.62 6.68 -19.57
CA CYS A 112 13.23 6.88 -19.96
C CYS A 112 12.90 6.04 -21.20
N GLU A 113 11.71 5.44 -21.24
CA GLU A 113 11.22 4.66 -22.38
C GLU A 113 11.18 5.51 -23.66
N GLU A 114 10.65 6.75 -23.56
CA GLU A 114 10.54 7.68 -24.68
C GLU A 114 11.89 7.97 -25.35
N TYR A 115 13.01 7.96 -24.61
CA TYR A 115 14.35 8.15 -25.20
C TYR A 115 14.69 7.05 -26.21
N TRP A 116 14.39 5.80 -25.88
CA TRP A 116 14.71 4.64 -26.73
C TRP A 116 13.69 4.47 -27.85
N VAL A 117 12.41 4.70 -27.58
CA VAL A 117 11.37 4.66 -28.61
C VAL A 117 11.63 5.70 -29.71
N ASN A 118 12.06 6.91 -29.34
CA ASN A 118 12.47 7.93 -30.32
C ASN A 118 13.71 7.55 -31.15
N LYS A 119 14.47 6.54 -30.71
CA LYS A 119 15.61 5.98 -31.45
C LYS A 119 15.24 4.76 -32.30
N GLY A 120 13.96 4.42 -32.41
CA GLY A 120 13.46 3.33 -33.24
C GLY A 120 13.36 1.98 -32.52
N TYR A 121 13.53 1.95 -31.20
CA TYR A 121 13.32 0.72 -30.41
C TYR A 121 11.82 0.52 -30.14
N THR A 122 11.39 -0.73 -30.11
CA THR A 122 10.07 -1.08 -29.57
C THR A 122 10.02 -0.80 -28.06
N LYS A 123 8.80 -0.73 -27.49
CA LYS A 123 8.62 -0.52 -26.04
C LYS A 123 9.31 -1.60 -25.21
N GLU A 124 9.25 -2.86 -25.66
CA GLU A 124 9.86 -3.99 -24.96
C GLU A 124 11.38 -3.93 -25.00
N GLU A 125 11.96 -3.56 -26.14
CA GLU A 125 13.41 -3.36 -26.26
C GLU A 125 13.88 -2.15 -25.44
N ALA A 126 13.11 -1.07 -25.41
CA ALA A 126 13.38 0.10 -24.57
C ALA A 126 13.47 -0.27 -23.08
N ILE A 127 12.52 -1.06 -22.59
CA ILE A 127 12.52 -1.57 -21.20
C ILE A 127 13.77 -2.41 -20.93
N ASN A 128 14.15 -3.26 -21.88
CA ASN A 128 15.34 -4.10 -21.77
C ASN A 128 16.64 -3.27 -21.72
N GLU A 129 16.77 -2.24 -22.55
CA GLU A 129 17.94 -1.34 -22.53
C GLU A 129 18.03 -0.52 -21.24
N ILE A 130 16.90 0.00 -20.75
CA ILE A 130 16.84 0.68 -19.45
C ILE A 130 17.30 -0.28 -18.34
N SER A 131 16.81 -1.52 -18.35
CA SER A 131 17.21 -2.54 -17.38
C SER A 131 18.71 -2.83 -17.43
N LYS A 132 19.29 -2.99 -18.63
CA LYS A 132 20.74 -3.19 -18.81
C LYS A 132 21.53 -2.01 -18.23
N GLN A 133 21.08 -0.79 -18.50
CA GLN A 133 21.76 0.41 -18.02
C GLN A 133 21.67 0.56 -16.50
N GLN A 134 20.51 0.30 -15.91
CA GLN A 134 20.32 0.27 -14.45
C GLN A 134 21.19 -0.81 -13.79
N LYS A 135 21.29 -2.01 -14.36
CA LYS A 135 22.17 -3.09 -13.89
C LYS A 135 23.64 -2.71 -13.96
N LYS A 136 24.07 -2.01 -15.03
CA LYS A 136 25.44 -1.51 -15.15
C LYS A 136 25.74 -0.45 -14.09
N SER A 137 24.83 0.51 -13.92
CA SER A 137 24.97 1.56 -12.91
C SER A 137 25.01 1.00 -11.50
N SER A 138 24.13 0.05 -11.14
CA SER A 138 24.09 -0.55 -9.80
C SER A 138 25.36 -1.31 -9.45
N LYS A 139 26.03 -1.93 -10.42
CA LYS A 139 27.35 -2.56 -10.24
C LYS A 139 28.47 -1.53 -9.95
N CYS A 140 28.30 -0.29 -10.37
CA CYS A 140 29.26 0.81 -10.18
C CYS A 140 28.92 1.72 -8.97
N VAL A 141 27.78 1.52 -8.30
CA VAL A 141 27.42 2.30 -7.11
C VAL A 141 28.33 1.92 -5.96
N LYS A 142 29.07 2.92 -5.46
CA LYS A 142 29.80 2.83 -4.20
C LYS A 142 28.77 2.75 -3.07
N THR A 143 28.76 1.66 -2.32
CA THR A 143 28.02 1.57 -1.04
C THR A 143 28.65 2.52 -0.01
N TYR A 144 28.06 2.68 1.17
CA TYR A 144 28.67 3.41 2.29
C TYR A 144 30.09 2.90 2.64
N HIS A 145 30.42 1.66 2.24
CA HIS A 145 31.76 1.06 2.37
C HIS A 145 32.59 1.08 1.08
N GLY A 146 32.14 1.82 0.06
CA GLY A 146 32.89 2.13 -1.15
C GLY A 146 33.11 0.96 -2.12
N LYS A 147 32.55 -0.23 -1.86
CA LYS A 147 32.80 -1.46 -2.65
C LYS A 147 31.52 -2.29 -2.79
N SER A 148 31.21 -2.76 -4.00
CA SER A 148 30.14 -3.75 -4.21
C SER A 148 30.62 -5.16 -3.80
N LYS A 149 29.70 -6.09 -3.52
CA LYS A 149 30.05 -7.49 -3.19
C LYS A 149 30.93 -8.12 -4.26
N GLN A 150 30.61 -7.86 -5.54
CA GLN A 150 31.41 -8.32 -6.67
C GLN A 150 32.83 -7.75 -6.65
N MET A 151 33.00 -6.46 -6.38
CA MET A 151 34.33 -5.85 -6.31
C MET A 151 35.18 -6.37 -5.15
N LEU A 152 34.56 -6.89 -4.09
CA LEU A 152 35.28 -7.55 -3.00
C LEU A 152 35.68 -8.98 -3.41
N ALA A 153 34.79 -9.72 -4.06
CA ALA A 153 35.12 -11.04 -4.61
C ALA A 153 36.27 -10.96 -5.63
N ASP A 154 36.22 -9.99 -6.56
CA ASP A 154 37.28 -9.76 -7.56
C ASP A 154 38.63 -9.35 -6.94
N LYS A 155 38.63 -8.90 -5.67
CA LYS A 155 39.84 -8.55 -4.89
C LYS A 155 40.33 -9.69 -4.00
N GLY A 156 39.70 -10.86 -4.06
CA GLY A 156 40.11 -12.06 -3.34
C GLY A 156 39.58 -12.18 -1.90
N TYR A 157 38.56 -11.40 -1.51
CA TYR A 157 37.91 -11.58 -0.21
C TYR A 157 37.00 -12.82 -0.21
N SER A 158 36.97 -13.55 0.91
CA SER A 158 36.08 -14.71 1.10
C SER A 158 34.61 -14.29 1.24
N GLU A 159 33.66 -15.22 1.05
CA GLU A 159 32.23 -14.91 1.22
C GLU A 159 31.89 -14.44 2.63
N GLU A 160 32.53 -15.01 3.65
CA GLU A 160 32.38 -14.65 5.05
C GLU A 160 32.91 -13.23 5.32
N GLU A 161 34.07 -12.90 4.75
CA GLU A 161 34.65 -11.55 4.85
C GLU A 161 33.75 -10.52 4.16
N ILE A 162 33.24 -10.85 2.98
CA ILE A 162 32.30 -10.00 2.23
C ILE A 162 31.03 -9.79 3.06
N LYS A 163 30.48 -10.85 3.67
CA LYS A 163 29.29 -10.77 4.51
C LYS A 163 29.52 -9.84 5.68
N ARG A 164 30.63 -10.00 6.41
CA ARG A 164 31.03 -9.15 7.54
C ARG A 164 31.21 -7.69 7.12
N ILE A 165 31.93 -7.43 6.02
CA ILE A 165 32.16 -6.07 5.49
C ILE A 165 30.84 -5.40 5.09
N CYS A 166 29.87 -6.16 4.58
CA CYS A 166 28.61 -5.63 4.06
C CYS A 166 27.48 -5.59 5.10
N LEU A 167 27.76 -5.83 6.38
CA LEU A 167 26.77 -5.68 7.44
C LEU A 167 26.34 -4.21 7.57
N ALA A 168 25.03 -3.99 7.70
CA ALA A 168 24.48 -2.65 7.88
C ALA A 168 24.43 -2.26 9.37
N PRO A 169 24.48 -0.96 9.72
CA PRO A 169 24.30 -0.48 11.09
C PRO A 169 22.96 -0.83 11.75
N THR A 170 22.02 -1.41 11.01
CA THR A 170 20.74 -1.94 11.52
C THR A 170 20.84 -3.40 11.96
N ASN A 171 21.97 -4.06 11.75
CA ASN A 171 22.23 -5.44 12.15
C ASN A 171 23.03 -5.46 13.46
N ILE A 172 22.67 -6.35 14.39
CA ILE A 172 23.36 -6.52 15.68
C ILE A 172 24.83 -6.90 15.46
N GLU A 173 25.08 -7.83 14.53
CA GLU A 173 26.40 -8.36 14.22
C GLU A 173 27.36 -7.26 13.72
N PHE A 174 26.84 -6.18 13.12
CA PHE A 174 27.65 -5.02 12.72
C PHE A 174 28.33 -4.36 13.92
N TRP A 175 27.59 -4.16 15.01
CA TRP A 175 28.07 -3.50 16.21
C TRP A 175 28.89 -4.45 17.09
N VAL A 176 28.52 -5.73 17.15
CA VAL A 176 29.33 -6.75 17.82
C VAL A 176 30.71 -6.85 17.18
N ASN A 177 30.81 -6.84 15.86
CA ASN A 177 32.09 -6.80 15.15
C ASN A 177 32.91 -5.51 15.40
N LYS A 178 32.30 -4.46 15.95
CA LYS A 178 32.96 -3.22 16.38
C LYS A 178 33.32 -3.20 17.87
N GLY A 179 33.06 -4.28 18.60
CA GLY A 179 33.42 -4.42 20.02
C GLY A 179 32.31 -4.05 21.01
N TYR A 180 31.07 -3.86 20.55
CA TYR A 180 29.92 -3.62 21.43
C TYR A 180 29.33 -4.96 21.94
N SER A 181 28.74 -4.96 23.14
CA SER A 181 27.96 -6.11 23.60
C SER A 181 26.68 -6.23 22.76
N GLU A 182 26.04 -7.41 22.76
CA GLU A 182 24.77 -7.59 22.04
C GLU A 182 23.66 -6.67 22.56
N ASN A 183 23.66 -6.36 23.86
CA ASN A 183 22.67 -5.48 24.46
C ASN A 183 22.90 -4.03 24.02
N ASP A 184 24.15 -3.56 24.06
CA ASP A 184 24.50 -2.21 23.60
C ASP A 184 24.24 -2.07 22.09
N ALA A 185 24.50 -3.12 21.31
CA ALA A 185 24.20 -3.16 19.89
C ALA A 185 22.70 -2.98 19.61
N LYS A 186 21.83 -3.67 20.37
CA LYS A 186 20.37 -3.52 20.24
C LYS A 186 19.93 -2.11 20.61
N GLU A 187 20.47 -1.55 21.67
CA GLU A 187 20.17 -0.19 22.11
C GLU A 187 20.60 0.85 21.07
N LEU A 188 21.82 0.73 20.52
CA LEU A 188 22.31 1.58 19.44
C LEU A 188 21.44 1.50 18.18
N ILE A 189 20.99 0.31 17.79
CA ILE A 189 20.09 0.14 16.66
C ILE A 189 18.76 0.86 16.93
N SER A 190 18.18 0.67 18.11
CA SER A 190 16.94 1.32 18.53
C SER A 190 17.07 2.85 18.50
N ASN A 191 18.14 3.39 19.09
CA ASN A 191 18.40 4.83 19.12
C ASN A 191 18.59 5.42 17.72
N ASN A 192 19.34 4.73 16.85
CA ASN A 192 19.52 5.15 15.46
C ASN A 192 18.20 5.15 14.67
N GLN A 193 17.31 4.17 14.93
CA GLN A 193 15.99 4.14 14.33
C GLN A 193 15.12 5.31 14.80
N ILE A 194 15.14 5.63 16.10
CA ILE A 194 14.43 6.77 16.67
C ILE A 194 14.93 8.09 16.05
N GLU A 195 16.25 8.29 15.99
CA GLU A 195 16.83 9.49 15.40
C GLU A 195 16.51 9.62 13.91
N ALA A 196 16.55 8.53 13.16
CA ALA A 196 16.15 8.53 11.75
C ALA A 196 14.68 8.93 11.56
N VAL A 197 13.78 8.47 12.46
CA VAL A 197 12.36 8.82 12.44
C VAL A 197 12.13 10.31 12.70
N LYS A 198 12.89 10.92 13.63
CA LYS A 198 12.79 12.38 13.93
C LYS A 198 13.10 13.27 12.73
N GLN A 199 13.93 12.79 11.79
CA GLN A 199 14.28 13.53 10.58
C GLN A 199 13.20 13.45 9.48
N VAL A 200 12.16 12.62 9.66
CA VAL A 200 11.08 12.47 8.70
C VAL A 200 9.92 13.40 9.06
N ASP A 201 9.64 14.36 8.20
CA ASP A 201 8.41 15.16 8.26
C ASP A 201 7.24 14.31 7.73
N PHE A 202 6.52 13.63 8.63
CA PHE A 202 5.40 12.76 8.28
C PHE A 202 4.21 13.53 7.70
N GLU A 203 4.02 14.79 8.06
CA GLU A 203 2.92 15.61 7.56
C GLU A 203 3.12 15.98 6.09
N LYS A 204 4.37 16.27 5.69
CA LYS A 204 4.70 16.61 4.29
C LYS A 204 5.09 15.41 3.43
N ARG A 205 5.21 14.21 4.02
CA ARG A 205 5.65 13.01 3.31
C ARG A 205 4.54 12.47 2.41
N LEU A 206 4.70 12.63 1.10
CA LEU A 206 3.88 11.97 0.10
C LEU A 206 4.52 10.65 -0.33
N ILE A 207 3.81 9.54 -0.14
CA ILE A 207 4.20 8.20 -0.59
C ILE A 207 3.29 7.72 -1.73
N PRO A 208 3.68 6.70 -2.51
CA PRO A 208 2.90 6.24 -3.66
C PRO A 208 1.51 5.66 -3.33
N SER A 209 1.18 5.46 -2.06
CA SER A 209 -0.18 5.15 -1.63
C SER A 209 -1.07 6.38 -1.44
N ASN A 210 -0.53 7.60 -1.53
CA ASN A 210 -1.28 8.86 -1.53
C ASN A 210 -1.61 9.29 -2.96
N ILE A 211 -2.82 9.80 -3.18
CA ILE A 211 -3.25 10.33 -4.50
C ILE A 211 -2.40 11.53 -4.90
N GLU A 212 -2.11 12.43 -3.94
CA GLU A 212 -1.32 13.66 -4.14
C GLU A 212 0.08 13.38 -4.69
N TYR A 213 0.68 12.23 -4.33
CA TYR A 213 1.98 11.80 -4.86
C TYR A 213 1.96 11.66 -6.39
N TRP A 214 0.87 11.14 -6.94
CA TRP A 214 0.71 10.93 -8.38
C TRP A 214 0.27 12.20 -9.09
N ILE A 215 -0.59 13.02 -8.47
CA ILE A 215 -0.95 14.34 -9.01
C ILE A 215 0.31 15.20 -9.18
N ASN A 216 1.20 15.22 -8.18
CA ASN A 216 2.48 15.95 -8.25
C ASN A 216 3.44 15.40 -9.31
N LYS A 217 3.20 14.20 -9.85
CA LYS A 217 3.94 13.64 -10.98
C LYS A 217 3.30 13.95 -12.34
N GLY A 218 2.19 14.68 -12.38
CA GLY A 218 1.51 15.10 -13.59
C GLY A 218 0.40 14.16 -14.07
N TYR A 219 -0.07 13.24 -13.22
CA TYR A 219 -1.24 12.42 -13.52
C TYR A 219 -2.52 13.17 -13.20
N SER A 220 -3.57 12.95 -13.99
CA SER A 220 -4.91 13.43 -13.65
C SER A 220 -5.41 12.80 -12.34
N LYS A 221 -6.44 13.41 -11.73
CA LYS A 221 -7.02 12.91 -10.47
C LYS A 221 -7.55 11.46 -10.60
N GLU A 222 -8.06 11.10 -11.77
CA GLU A 222 -8.59 9.77 -12.08
C GLU A 222 -7.47 8.76 -12.23
N GLU A 223 -6.45 9.08 -13.03
CA GLU A 223 -5.25 8.25 -13.19
C GLU A 223 -4.49 8.09 -11.86
N ALA A 224 -4.43 9.14 -11.04
CA ALA A 224 -3.81 9.08 -9.72
C ALA A 224 -4.51 8.07 -8.80
N ARG A 225 -5.85 8.01 -8.80
CA ARG A 225 -6.62 7.00 -8.05
C ARG A 225 -6.33 5.59 -8.55
N GLN A 226 -6.25 5.41 -9.86
CA GLN A 226 -5.91 4.13 -10.45
C GLN A 226 -4.50 3.68 -10.05
N ASN A 227 -3.51 4.56 -10.14
CA ASN A 227 -2.14 4.27 -9.73
C ASN A 227 -2.03 3.89 -8.24
N VAL A 228 -2.79 4.56 -7.36
CA VAL A 228 -2.86 4.18 -5.93
C VAL A 228 -3.43 2.77 -5.77
N SER A 229 -4.54 2.45 -6.44
CA SER A 229 -5.17 1.13 -6.39
C SER A 229 -4.23 0.03 -6.92
N GLU A 230 -3.55 0.29 -8.03
CA GLU A 230 -2.56 -0.61 -8.62
C GLU A 230 -1.33 -0.82 -7.72
N HIS A 231 -0.87 0.24 -7.07
CA HIS A 231 0.26 0.20 -6.14
C HIS A 231 -0.07 -0.60 -4.87
N GLN A 232 -1.27 -0.40 -4.30
CA GLN A 232 -1.73 -1.10 -3.10
C GLN A 232 -2.02 -2.59 -3.38
N SER A 233 -2.48 -2.93 -4.59
CA SER A 233 -2.84 -4.30 -4.98
C SER A 233 -1.62 -5.19 -5.30
N THR A 234 -0.66 -5.32 -4.39
CA THR A 234 0.62 -6.02 -4.66
C THR A 234 0.49 -7.51 -5.00
N PHE A 235 -0.65 -8.13 -4.69
CA PHE A 235 -0.91 -9.53 -4.97
C PHE A 235 -2.38 -9.76 -5.34
N SER A 236 -2.65 -10.28 -6.54
CA SER A 236 -3.98 -10.63 -7.03
C SER A 236 -3.91 -11.84 -7.96
N LEU A 237 -5.04 -12.49 -8.21
CA LEU A 237 -5.12 -13.61 -9.15
C LEU A 237 -4.62 -13.20 -10.54
N GLN A 238 -5.07 -12.05 -11.04
CA GLN A 238 -4.66 -11.54 -12.35
C GLN A 238 -3.15 -11.27 -12.42
N LYS A 239 -2.54 -10.70 -11.36
CA LYS A 239 -1.08 -10.52 -11.29
C LYS A 239 -0.34 -11.86 -11.23
N CYS A 240 -0.90 -12.89 -10.59
CA CYS A 240 -0.33 -14.23 -10.60
C CYS A 240 -0.42 -14.88 -11.98
N ILE A 241 -1.55 -14.76 -12.68
CA ILE A 241 -1.75 -15.31 -14.03
C ILE A 241 -0.81 -14.62 -15.03
N LEU A 242 -0.75 -13.28 -15.00
CA LEU A 242 0.13 -12.52 -15.90
C LEU A 242 1.61 -12.91 -15.74
N LYS A 243 2.04 -13.20 -14.51
CA LYS A 243 3.45 -13.47 -14.19
C LYS A 243 3.86 -14.94 -14.36
N TYR A 244 2.94 -15.87 -14.11
CA TYR A 244 3.26 -17.30 -14.00
C TYR A 244 2.46 -18.17 -14.97
N GLY A 245 1.60 -17.59 -15.81
CA GLY A 245 0.67 -18.34 -16.66
C GLY A 245 -0.60 -18.75 -15.92
N GLU A 246 -1.60 -19.24 -16.65
CA GLU A 246 -2.94 -19.49 -16.13
C GLU A 246 -2.98 -20.58 -15.05
N GLU A 247 -2.38 -21.74 -15.33
CA GLU A 247 -2.39 -22.90 -14.43
C GLU A 247 -1.55 -22.65 -13.17
N ASP A 248 -0.28 -22.28 -13.34
CA ASP A 248 0.66 -22.01 -12.26
C ASP A 248 0.30 -20.75 -11.45
N GLY A 249 -0.26 -19.74 -12.11
CA GLY A 249 -0.79 -18.53 -11.47
C GLY A 249 -1.95 -18.84 -10.53
N LYS A 250 -2.94 -19.62 -10.99
CA LYS A 250 -4.07 -20.08 -10.16
C LYS A 250 -3.57 -20.91 -8.97
N LYS A 251 -2.67 -21.87 -9.20
CA LYS A 251 -2.10 -22.72 -8.14
C LYS A 251 -1.39 -21.91 -7.05
N ARG A 252 -0.58 -20.92 -7.42
CA ARG A 252 0.13 -20.05 -6.47
C ARG A 252 -0.81 -19.13 -5.69
N PHE A 253 -1.84 -18.59 -6.36
CA PHE A 253 -2.86 -17.78 -5.70
C PHE A 253 -3.61 -18.61 -4.65
N THR A 254 -4.13 -19.78 -5.03
CA THR A 254 -4.82 -20.71 -4.13
C THR A 254 -3.92 -21.16 -2.97
N GLY A 255 -2.67 -21.50 -3.24
CA GLY A 255 -1.72 -21.89 -2.19
C GLY A 255 -1.48 -20.78 -1.16
N ARG A 256 -1.45 -19.51 -1.59
CA ARG A 256 -1.35 -18.37 -0.65
C ARG A 256 -2.65 -18.17 0.14
N GLN A 257 -3.82 -18.28 -0.50
CA GLN A 257 -5.11 -18.20 0.20
C GLN A 257 -5.21 -19.27 1.28
N ASN A 258 -4.81 -20.51 0.98
CA ASN A 258 -4.79 -21.60 1.95
C ASN A 258 -3.82 -21.34 3.11
N LYS A 259 -2.62 -20.80 2.83
CA LYS A 259 -1.69 -20.42 3.90
C LYS A 259 -2.22 -19.29 4.78
N TRP A 260 -2.86 -18.29 4.17
CA TRP A 260 -3.47 -17.18 4.90
C TRP A 260 -4.62 -17.69 5.78
N LEU A 261 -5.53 -18.49 5.21
CA LEU A 261 -6.61 -19.14 5.95
C LEU A 261 -6.08 -19.99 7.11
N ASN A 262 -5.06 -20.82 6.87
CA ASN A 262 -4.43 -21.61 7.93
C ASN A 262 -3.82 -20.71 9.02
N SER A 263 -3.13 -19.62 8.65
CA SER A 263 -2.57 -18.70 9.64
C SER A 263 -3.65 -18.01 10.50
N LEU A 264 -4.83 -17.76 9.93
CA LEU A 264 -5.98 -17.24 10.66
C LEU A 264 -6.58 -18.28 11.61
N LEU A 265 -6.59 -19.55 11.22
CA LEU A 265 -7.16 -20.65 12.01
C LEU A 265 -6.24 -21.14 13.13
N THR A 266 -4.93 -21.25 12.87
CA THR A 266 -3.98 -21.83 13.83
C THR A 266 -3.37 -20.80 14.77
N ASN A 267 -3.12 -19.57 14.29
CA ASN A 267 -2.38 -18.53 15.01
C ASN A 267 -3.14 -17.19 15.09
N GLY A 268 -4.30 -17.07 14.45
CA GLY A 268 -5.12 -15.86 14.48
C GLY A 268 -6.19 -15.93 15.56
N ASN A 269 -6.58 -14.77 16.09
CA ASN A 269 -7.77 -14.62 16.95
C ASN A 269 -9.10 -14.89 16.20
N MET A 270 -9.06 -15.42 14.98
CA MET A 270 -10.25 -15.74 14.20
C MET A 270 -10.78 -17.11 14.64
N VAL A 271 -11.40 -17.13 15.82
CA VAL A 271 -12.31 -18.20 16.19
C VAL A 271 -13.45 -18.14 15.17
N ILE A 272 -13.60 -19.16 14.33
CA ILE A 272 -14.85 -19.35 13.59
C ILE A 272 -15.90 -19.54 14.69
N GLY A 273 -16.65 -18.46 14.96
CA GLY A 273 -17.53 -18.39 16.11
C GLY A 273 -18.69 -19.35 15.93
N TYR A 274 -18.79 -20.33 16.81
CA TYR A 274 -19.99 -21.13 16.98
C TYR A 274 -20.88 -20.49 18.06
N SER A 275 -22.17 -20.78 18.01
CA SER A 275 -23.11 -20.31 19.02
C SER A 275 -22.88 -21.04 20.35
N LYS A 276 -22.49 -20.32 21.42
CA LYS A 276 -22.32 -20.93 22.76
C LYS A 276 -23.58 -21.66 23.25
N ILE A 277 -24.76 -21.13 22.90
CA ILE A 277 -26.02 -21.74 23.31
C ILE A 277 -26.34 -23.01 22.51
N SER A 278 -25.90 -23.11 21.25
CA SER A 278 -26.05 -24.35 20.49
C SER A 278 -25.20 -25.46 21.08
N GLN A 279 -23.98 -25.14 21.54
CA GLN A 279 -23.13 -26.14 22.19
C GLN A 279 -23.75 -26.68 23.49
N ASP A 280 -24.41 -25.84 24.30
CA ASP A 280 -25.15 -26.29 25.50
C ASP A 280 -26.27 -27.28 25.15
N LEU A 281 -27.01 -27.06 24.06
CA LEU A 281 -28.00 -28.02 23.56
C LEU A 281 -27.32 -29.33 23.11
N PHE A 282 -26.24 -29.22 22.34
CA PHE A 282 -25.57 -30.39 21.75
C PHE A 282 -24.89 -31.27 22.78
N TYR A 283 -24.30 -30.73 23.85
CA TYR A 283 -23.78 -31.54 24.94
C TYR A 283 -24.88 -32.30 25.68
N LYS A 284 -26.05 -31.69 25.91
CA LYS A 284 -27.20 -32.38 26.53
C LYS A 284 -27.72 -33.53 25.66
N ILE A 285 -27.70 -33.35 24.34
CA ILE A 285 -28.00 -34.43 23.40
C ILE A 285 -26.90 -35.50 23.45
N LEU A 286 -25.63 -35.12 23.48
CA LEU A 286 -24.50 -36.06 23.51
C LEU A 286 -24.51 -36.93 24.78
N GLU A 287 -24.98 -36.41 25.91
CA GLU A 287 -25.14 -37.16 27.16
C GLU A 287 -26.08 -38.37 27.00
N THR A 288 -27.04 -38.33 26.07
CA THR A 288 -27.96 -39.44 25.82
C THR A 288 -27.38 -40.52 24.90
N TYR A 289 -26.20 -40.31 24.33
CA TYR A 289 -25.52 -41.30 23.50
C TYR A 289 -24.57 -42.16 24.33
N ASP A 290 -24.54 -43.45 24.00
CA ASP A 290 -23.54 -44.39 24.48
C ASP A 290 -22.14 -43.92 24.10
N ILE A 291 -21.18 -44.13 25.00
CA ILE A 291 -19.79 -43.67 24.84
C ILE A 291 -19.19 -44.10 23.50
N ASN A 292 -19.50 -45.32 23.06
CA ASN A 292 -19.00 -45.91 21.82
C ASN A 292 -19.55 -45.25 20.55
N ASP A 293 -20.69 -44.54 20.63
CA ASP A 293 -21.32 -43.88 19.48
C ASP A 293 -20.99 -42.38 19.41
N ARG A 294 -20.34 -41.82 20.45
CA ARG A 294 -19.97 -40.40 20.52
C ARG A 294 -18.88 -40.01 19.51
N ASP A 295 -18.08 -40.96 19.03
CA ASP A 295 -17.05 -40.73 18.01
C ASP A 295 -17.65 -40.44 16.61
N LYS A 296 -18.92 -40.81 16.40
CA LYS A 296 -19.66 -40.53 15.15
C LYS A 296 -20.48 -39.24 15.21
N ILE A 297 -20.35 -38.49 16.30
CA ILE A 297 -21.03 -37.20 16.51
C ILE A 297 -20.04 -36.06 16.31
N TYR A 298 -20.49 -35.03 15.59
CA TYR A 298 -19.67 -33.91 15.13
C TYR A 298 -20.40 -32.60 15.41
N PHE A 299 -19.79 -31.72 16.20
CA PHE A 299 -20.19 -30.32 16.39
C PHE A 299 -18.97 -29.50 16.77
N ALA A 300 -19.08 -28.17 16.81
CA ALA A 300 -17.90 -27.28 16.89
C ALA A 300 -16.90 -27.62 18.00
N THR A 301 -17.36 -27.96 19.21
CA THR A 301 -16.50 -28.33 20.34
C THR A 301 -16.31 -29.85 20.54
N HIS A 302 -16.83 -30.69 19.64
CA HIS A 302 -16.70 -32.15 19.72
C HIS A 302 -16.52 -32.76 18.32
N ASN A 303 -15.31 -33.29 18.04
CA ASN A 303 -14.89 -33.81 16.73
C ASN A 303 -14.95 -32.81 15.55
N SER A 304 -15.16 -31.52 15.80
CA SER A 304 -15.33 -30.43 14.83
C SER A 304 -16.59 -30.52 13.97
N GLU A 305 -17.03 -29.40 13.41
CA GLU A 305 -18.22 -29.37 12.54
C GLU A 305 -18.00 -30.18 11.26
N PHE A 306 -19.02 -30.98 10.92
CA PHE A 306 -19.04 -31.79 9.72
C PHE A 306 -19.16 -30.90 8.47
N LYS A 307 -18.54 -31.34 7.37
CA LYS A 307 -18.39 -30.53 6.15
C LYS A 307 -18.89 -31.28 4.93
N LEU A 308 -19.62 -30.59 4.05
CA LEU A 308 -19.95 -31.07 2.71
C LEU A 308 -19.53 -30.04 1.66
N ASP A 309 -19.05 -30.52 0.52
CA ASP A 309 -18.62 -29.65 -0.58
C ASP A 309 -19.80 -28.96 -1.28
N LYS A 310 -19.60 -27.71 -1.68
CA LYS A 310 -20.58 -26.95 -2.48
C LYS A 310 -20.35 -27.26 -3.96
N LYS A 311 -21.45 -27.32 -4.74
CA LYS A 311 -21.39 -27.47 -6.20
C LYS A 311 -20.55 -26.36 -6.88
N GLU A 312 -20.55 -25.15 -6.31
CA GLU A 312 -19.83 -23.97 -6.83
C GLU A 312 -18.41 -23.79 -6.26
N GLY A 313 -17.93 -24.75 -5.45
CA GLY A 313 -16.65 -24.67 -4.75
C GLY A 313 -16.77 -24.10 -3.32
N GLY A 314 -15.91 -24.60 -2.43
CA GLY A 314 -15.97 -24.35 -0.99
C GLY A 314 -16.80 -25.40 -0.25
N VAL A 315 -17.03 -25.18 1.05
CA VAL A 315 -17.71 -26.15 1.96
C VAL A 315 -18.86 -25.53 2.73
N TRP A 316 -19.91 -26.32 2.99
CA TRP A 316 -20.92 -26.06 4.01
C TRP A 316 -20.52 -26.76 5.31
N LEU A 317 -20.64 -26.05 6.44
CA LEU A 317 -20.43 -26.59 7.78
C LEU A 317 -21.79 -26.79 8.45
N TYR A 318 -21.96 -27.87 9.20
CA TYR A 318 -23.22 -28.19 9.87
C TYR A 318 -23.03 -28.24 11.39
N ASP A 319 -23.98 -27.65 12.12
CA ASP A 319 -23.82 -27.35 13.56
C ASP A 319 -23.71 -28.62 14.42
N PHE A 320 -24.56 -29.61 14.18
CA PHE A 320 -24.50 -30.94 14.80
C PHE A 320 -24.79 -32.02 13.77
N THR A 321 -23.94 -33.04 13.71
CA THR A 321 -24.08 -34.16 12.77
C THR A 321 -23.85 -35.50 13.45
N ASN A 322 -24.79 -36.43 13.26
CA ASN A 322 -24.61 -37.84 13.51
C ASN A 322 -24.37 -38.55 12.17
N ILE A 323 -23.13 -38.96 11.92
CA ILE A 323 -22.74 -39.58 10.65
C ILE A 323 -23.33 -40.99 10.51
N LYS A 324 -23.40 -41.74 11.61
CA LYS A 324 -23.89 -43.13 11.64
C LYS A 324 -25.35 -43.22 11.20
N ASN A 325 -26.19 -42.36 11.75
CA ASN A 325 -27.63 -42.34 11.46
C ASN A 325 -28.01 -41.36 10.34
N LYS A 326 -27.01 -40.68 9.73
CA LYS A 326 -27.22 -39.65 8.70
C LYS A 326 -28.25 -38.59 9.11
N LYS A 327 -28.05 -38.01 10.31
CA LYS A 327 -28.91 -36.94 10.83
C LYS A 327 -28.10 -35.68 11.09
N ILE A 328 -28.68 -34.52 10.76
CA ILE A 328 -28.10 -33.20 11.02
C ILE A 328 -29.10 -32.37 11.81
N ILE A 329 -28.60 -31.60 12.78
CA ILE A 329 -29.36 -30.55 13.46
C ILE A 329 -28.68 -29.21 13.17
N GLU A 330 -29.42 -28.28 12.60
CA GLU A 330 -29.01 -26.89 12.33
C GLU A 330 -29.61 -25.97 13.40
N PHE A 331 -28.78 -25.14 14.02
CA PHE A 331 -29.16 -24.22 15.08
C PHE A 331 -29.16 -22.78 14.55
N HIS A 332 -30.31 -22.32 14.11
CA HIS A 332 -30.46 -21.03 13.46
C HIS A 332 -30.62 -19.89 14.48
N GLY A 333 -29.68 -18.94 14.48
CA GLY A 333 -29.86 -17.67 15.18
C GLY A 333 -30.93 -16.80 14.52
N ASP A 334 -31.90 -16.29 15.29
CA ASP A 334 -33.08 -15.61 14.73
C ASP A 334 -32.73 -14.45 13.79
N MET A 335 -31.76 -13.61 14.16
CA MET A 335 -31.34 -12.47 13.34
C MET A 335 -30.40 -12.86 12.20
N PHE A 336 -29.65 -13.96 12.36
CA PHE A 336 -28.60 -14.39 11.42
C PHE A 336 -29.13 -15.27 10.29
N HIS A 337 -30.30 -15.88 10.50
CA HIS A 337 -31.04 -16.70 9.53
C HIS A 337 -32.45 -16.14 9.23
N GLY A 338 -32.83 -15.03 9.88
CA GLY A 338 -34.09 -14.33 9.63
C GLY A 338 -35.32 -15.15 10.00
N ASN A 339 -35.50 -15.54 11.27
CA ASN A 339 -36.62 -16.37 11.72
C ASN A 339 -37.97 -15.95 11.10
N PRO A 340 -38.63 -16.81 10.28
CA PRO A 340 -39.89 -16.48 9.62
C PRO A 340 -41.05 -16.16 10.58
N LYS A 341 -40.97 -16.58 11.85
CA LYS A 341 -41.93 -16.19 12.90
C LYS A 341 -41.75 -14.75 13.35
N LYS A 342 -40.61 -14.12 13.05
CA LYS A 342 -40.22 -12.78 13.51
C LYS A 342 -40.03 -11.76 12.39
N TYR A 343 -39.70 -12.21 11.18
CA TYR A 343 -39.33 -11.34 10.07
C TYR A 343 -40.07 -11.73 8.79
N ASN A 344 -40.42 -10.72 8.00
CA ASN A 344 -40.96 -10.86 6.66
C ASN A 344 -39.85 -10.98 5.63
N SER A 345 -40.18 -11.47 4.43
CA SER A 345 -39.24 -11.72 3.33
C SER A 345 -38.38 -10.51 2.95
N MET A 346 -38.94 -9.30 3.02
CA MET A 346 -38.29 -8.04 2.65
C MET A 346 -37.55 -7.36 3.82
N ASP A 347 -37.60 -7.90 5.03
CA ASP A 347 -36.89 -7.34 6.17
C ASP A 347 -35.39 -7.61 6.06
N ASN A 348 -34.55 -6.76 6.66
CA ASN A 348 -33.09 -6.90 6.65
C ASN A 348 -32.55 -7.16 8.07
N PRO A 349 -32.84 -8.34 8.68
CA PRO A 349 -32.62 -8.57 10.11
C PRO A 349 -31.15 -8.72 10.50
N HIS A 350 -30.26 -9.00 9.53
CA HIS A 350 -28.87 -9.33 9.84
C HIS A 350 -28.17 -8.15 10.55
N PRO A 351 -27.50 -8.38 11.70
CA PRO A 351 -26.94 -7.30 12.52
C PRO A 351 -25.83 -6.54 11.80
N PHE A 352 -24.99 -7.24 11.04
CA PHE A 352 -23.83 -6.66 10.35
C PHE A 352 -24.01 -6.42 8.83
N ARG A 353 -24.97 -7.08 8.18
CA ARG A 353 -25.19 -7.02 6.73
C ARG A 353 -26.55 -6.40 6.45
N LYS A 354 -26.65 -5.07 6.55
CA LYS A 354 -27.93 -4.36 6.51
C LYS A 354 -28.64 -4.36 5.15
N THR A 355 -27.98 -4.83 4.10
CA THR A 355 -28.53 -4.88 2.75
C THR A 355 -29.11 -6.24 2.36
N ILE A 356 -28.86 -7.30 3.14
CA ILE A 356 -29.39 -8.63 2.83
C ILE A 356 -30.81 -8.76 3.38
N THR A 357 -31.71 -9.23 2.53
CA THR A 357 -33.11 -9.51 2.88
C THR A 357 -33.24 -10.87 3.56
N ALA A 358 -34.29 -11.05 4.36
CA ALA A 358 -34.61 -12.34 4.97
C ALA A 358 -34.85 -13.42 3.91
N GLN A 359 -35.47 -13.06 2.77
CA GLN A 359 -35.65 -13.99 1.65
C GLN A 359 -34.32 -14.51 1.10
N GLU A 360 -33.33 -13.65 0.86
CA GLU A 360 -32.00 -14.08 0.40
C GLU A 360 -31.29 -14.99 1.41
N MET A 361 -31.54 -14.77 2.70
CA MET A 361 -31.03 -15.63 3.78
C MET A 361 -31.68 -17.00 3.74
N TRP A 362 -33.00 -17.07 3.59
CA TRP A 362 -33.74 -18.34 3.46
C TRP A 362 -33.36 -19.11 2.21
N ASP A 363 -33.17 -18.43 1.08
CA ASP A 363 -32.74 -19.07 -0.16
C ASP A 363 -31.34 -19.69 0.00
N LYS A 364 -30.45 -19.02 0.73
CA LYS A 364 -29.11 -19.54 1.05
C LYS A 364 -29.19 -20.74 2.00
N ASP A 365 -30.00 -20.67 3.05
CA ASP A 365 -30.17 -21.76 4.01
C ASP A 365 -30.81 -22.97 3.32
N LYS A 366 -31.81 -22.75 2.46
CA LYS A 366 -32.41 -23.80 1.64
C LYS A 366 -31.38 -24.52 0.78
N ARG A 367 -30.52 -23.79 0.06
CA ARG A 367 -29.42 -24.41 -0.71
C ARG A 367 -28.47 -25.23 0.16
N LYS A 368 -28.21 -24.82 1.41
CA LYS A 368 -27.39 -25.58 2.35
C LYS A 368 -28.10 -26.88 2.76
N LEU A 369 -29.38 -26.80 3.12
CA LEU A 369 -30.19 -27.95 3.51
C LEU A 369 -30.34 -28.96 2.35
N ASP A 370 -30.57 -28.47 1.14
CA ASP A 370 -30.70 -29.30 -0.06
C ASP A 370 -29.43 -30.13 -0.30
N VAL A 371 -28.23 -29.55 -0.10
CA VAL A 371 -26.97 -30.29 -0.22
C VAL A 371 -26.86 -31.40 0.83
N ALA A 372 -27.29 -31.17 2.07
CA ALA A 372 -27.32 -32.23 3.09
C ALA A 372 -28.26 -33.38 2.70
N ILE A 373 -29.47 -33.04 2.24
CA ILE A 373 -30.49 -34.01 1.82
C ILE A 373 -30.01 -34.81 0.60
N GLU A 374 -29.42 -34.15 -0.40
CA GLU A 374 -28.80 -34.81 -1.56
C GLU A 374 -27.68 -35.78 -1.17
N ASN A 375 -26.99 -35.53 -0.05
CA ASN A 375 -25.96 -36.41 0.52
C ASN A 375 -26.52 -37.47 1.47
N GLY A 376 -27.85 -37.63 1.50
CA GLY A 376 -28.55 -38.68 2.24
C GLY A 376 -28.74 -38.38 3.73
N PHE A 377 -28.65 -37.12 4.15
CA PHE A 377 -28.92 -36.72 5.53
C PHE A 377 -30.34 -36.20 5.70
N ASP A 378 -30.98 -36.59 6.80
CA ASP A 378 -32.16 -35.86 7.28
C ASP A 378 -31.71 -34.65 8.10
N VAL A 379 -32.42 -33.54 7.97
CA VAL A 379 -32.07 -32.29 8.65
C VAL A 379 -33.22 -31.78 9.51
N LEU A 380 -32.92 -31.42 10.75
CA LEU A 380 -33.82 -30.72 11.68
C LEU A 380 -33.27 -29.32 11.96
N VAL A 381 -34.11 -28.29 11.80
CA VAL A 381 -33.77 -26.91 12.16
C VAL A 381 -34.38 -26.58 13.53
N ILE A 382 -33.56 -26.00 14.41
CA ILE A 382 -33.95 -25.46 15.72
C ILE A 382 -33.59 -23.98 15.75
N TRP A 383 -34.54 -23.13 16.12
CA TRP A 383 -34.29 -21.69 16.25
C TRP A 383 -33.76 -21.33 17.64
N ASP A 384 -32.84 -20.36 17.71
CA ASP A 384 -32.27 -19.85 18.97
C ASP A 384 -33.35 -19.42 19.95
N SER A 385 -34.38 -18.70 19.49
CA SER A 385 -35.48 -18.30 20.39
C SER A 385 -36.23 -19.46 21.01
N GLU A 386 -36.41 -20.57 20.28
CA GLU A 386 -37.14 -21.75 20.78
C GLU A 386 -36.39 -22.40 21.94
N TYR A 387 -35.05 -22.46 21.87
CA TYR A 387 -34.24 -23.07 22.93
C TYR A 387 -33.83 -22.08 24.03
N ARG A 388 -33.57 -20.82 23.68
CA ARG A 388 -33.14 -19.80 24.65
C ARG A 388 -34.25 -19.39 25.60
N TRP A 389 -35.44 -19.18 25.05
CA TRP A 389 -36.58 -18.61 25.76
C TRP A 389 -37.76 -19.58 25.92
N GLY A 390 -37.80 -20.68 25.16
CA GLY A 390 -38.81 -21.72 25.29
C GLY A 390 -38.43 -22.82 26.29
N ASP A 391 -39.21 -23.92 26.28
CA ASP A 391 -38.93 -25.09 27.12
C ASP A 391 -37.75 -25.90 26.57
N LYS A 392 -36.60 -25.75 27.23
CA LYS A 392 -35.38 -26.47 26.87
C LYS A 392 -35.55 -27.99 26.84
N LYS A 393 -36.31 -28.57 27.79
CA LYS A 393 -36.50 -30.02 27.86
C LYS A 393 -37.30 -30.52 26.67
N GLU A 394 -38.33 -29.78 26.28
CA GLU A 394 -39.13 -30.09 25.09
C GLU A 394 -38.27 -30.09 23.82
N ILE A 395 -37.43 -29.06 23.65
CA ILE A 395 -36.54 -28.96 22.48
C ILE A 395 -35.47 -30.07 22.48
N ILE A 396 -34.89 -30.39 23.64
CA ILE A 396 -33.95 -31.53 23.76
C ILE A 396 -34.64 -32.83 23.37
N ASN A 397 -35.84 -33.09 23.89
CA ASN A 397 -36.61 -34.29 23.57
C ASN A 397 -36.96 -34.35 22.08
N LYS A 398 -37.37 -33.23 21.47
CA LYS A 398 -37.61 -33.12 20.03
C LYS A 398 -36.38 -33.51 19.22
N CYS A 399 -35.20 -33.02 19.59
CA CYS A 399 -33.94 -33.38 18.94
C CYS A 399 -33.64 -34.89 19.10
N ILE A 400 -33.78 -35.45 20.30
CA ILE A 400 -33.54 -36.88 20.56
C ILE A 400 -34.51 -37.75 19.75
N SER A 401 -35.80 -37.41 19.74
CA SER A 401 -36.81 -38.13 18.95
C SER A 401 -36.50 -38.13 17.45
N PHE A 402 -36.02 -36.99 16.92
CA PHE A 402 -35.57 -36.90 15.54
C PHE A 402 -34.35 -37.79 15.27
N LEU A 403 -33.35 -37.77 16.16
CA LEU A 403 -32.12 -38.54 16.01
C LEU A 403 -32.34 -40.07 16.08
N ASN A 404 -33.37 -40.50 16.81
CA ASN A 404 -33.73 -41.91 16.98
C ASN A 404 -34.72 -42.43 15.93
N LYS A 405 -35.25 -41.56 15.06
CA LYS A 405 -36.18 -41.95 14.01
C LYS A 405 -35.44 -42.72 12.92
N LYS A 406 -35.76 -44.01 12.80
CA LYS A 406 -35.24 -44.92 11.77
C LYS A 406 -35.77 -44.59 10.39
#